data_AF-A0A165I6L2-F1
#
_entry.id   AF-A0A165I6L2-F1
#
_cell.length_a   1.000
_cell.length_b   1.000
_cell.length_c   1.000
_cell.angle_alpha   90.00
_cell.angle_beta   90.00
_cell.angle_gamma   90.00
#
_symmetry.space_group_name_H-M   'P 1'
#
loop_
_entity.id
_entity.type
_entity.pdbx_description
1 polymer ?
#
loop_
_entity_poly.entity_id
_entity_poly.type
_entity_poly.pdbx_seq_one_letter_code
_entity_poly.pdbx_strand_id
1 'polypeptide(L)'
;MKLTRVDRLLKWLASKRAPSIQTTIDRTRQAPLKRPTDRIWPVAPYYFKQASRYFKQSGWQPAREDHGSSMESLNAPTSLRLLTWNVNFFQPNAEERLSCALAHISRHLSIPPDSTTEIPVGTPTPFPCCILLQEISVKMFSALLSYKWIREHFFIIPGHPEDWPSSKYGTVTLVSHSVPLLDAQSLEFGNSITGRTALLVDVLVGRSDTRAEYGGSAHETSAPAVLRIGNLHLESMSQGSSKRPAQLEAAGRLLRNPSVVAGILAGDMNSISPSDADIHRLAGLEDAYEGGEDDVLGHTWGYQSERRSKRSRLDKIFYTANTPIWIEDPQRVGVGLKTKRGQWVSDHYGLITTVRLKDIIKANSL
;
A
#
# COMPACT_ATOMS: atom_id res chain seq x y z
N MET A 1 -56.99 -34.60 -53.07
CA MET A 1 -56.34 -35.31 -51.95
C MET A 1 -55.91 -34.28 -50.91
N LYS A 2 -56.61 -34.18 -49.77
CA LYS A 2 -56.40 -33.11 -48.77
C LYS A 2 -55.21 -33.49 -47.86
N LEU A 3 -54.12 -32.74 -47.94
CA LEU A 3 -52.96 -32.89 -47.05
C LEU A 3 -53.38 -32.68 -45.58
N THR A 4 -52.96 -33.60 -44.72
CA THR A 4 -53.33 -33.60 -43.30
C THR A 4 -52.59 -32.49 -42.54
N ARG A 5 -53.05 -32.17 -41.33
CA ARG A 5 -52.41 -31.17 -40.44
C ARG A 5 -50.94 -31.51 -40.15
N VAL A 6 -50.58 -32.79 -40.21
CA VAL A 6 -49.21 -33.29 -40.00
C VAL A 6 -48.29 -32.97 -41.19
N ASP A 7 -48.80 -33.07 -42.42
CA ASP A 7 -48.02 -32.79 -43.63
C ASP A 7 -47.64 -31.30 -43.77
N ARG A 8 -48.48 -30.41 -43.25
CA ARG A 8 -48.17 -28.96 -43.18
C ARG A 8 -47.11 -28.66 -42.12
N LEU A 9 -47.13 -29.40 -41.00
CA LEU A 9 -46.14 -29.25 -39.94
C LEU A 9 -44.75 -29.73 -40.40
N LEU A 10 -44.69 -30.85 -41.13
CA LEU A 10 -43.44 -31.38 -41.67
C LEU A 10 -42.84 -30.48 -42.77
N LYS A 11 -43.67 -29.87 -43.64
CA LYS A 11 -43.20 -28.87 -44.62
C LYS A 11 -42.72 -27.57 -43.95
N TRP A 12 -43.36 -27.15 -42.86
CA TRP A 12 -42.93 -25.97 -42.10
C TRP A 12 -41.59 -26.23 -41.39
N LEU A 13 -41.41 -27.41 -40.76
CA LEU A 13 -40.14 -27.81 -40.14
C LEU A 13 -39.01 -27.96 -41.18
N ALA A 14 -39.30 -28.47 -42.38
CA ALA A 14 -38.30 -28.57 -43.47
C ALA A 14 -37.89 -27.22 -44.07
N SER A 15 -38.73 -26.19 -43.97
CA SER A 15 -38.42 -24.82 -44.46
C SER A 15 -37.52 -24.02 -43.50
N LYS A 16 -37.38 -24.44 -42.23
CA LYS A 16 -36.44 -23.85 -41.29
C LYS A 16 -35.09 -24.55 -41.38
N ARG A 17 -34.32 -24.25 -42.43
CA ARG A 17 -32.87 -24.51 -42.41
C ARG A 17 -32.28 -23.70 -41.26
N ALA A 18 -31.82 -24.38 -40.21
CA ALA A 18 -30.92 -23.80 -39.25
C ALA A 18 -29.67 -23.30 -40.02
N PRO A 19 -29.19 -22.07 -39.78
CA PRO A 19 -27.93 -21.62 -40.37
C PRO A 19 -26.82 -22.60 -39.99
N SER A 20 -25.95 -22.90 -40.96
CA SER A 20 -24.82 -23.81 -40.73
C SER A 20 -23.98 -23.32 -39.55
N ILE A 21 -23.43 -24.25 -38.78
CA ILE A 21 -22.54 -23.96 -37.64
C ILE A 21 -21.40 -23.00 -38.06
N GLN A 22 -20.98 -23.04 -39.33
CA GLN A 22 -20.00 -22.12 -39.91
C GLN A 22 -20.45 -20.64 -39.97
N THR A 23 -21.74 -20.35 -40.17
CA THR A 23 -22.26 -18.96 -40.28
C THR A 23 -22.54 -18.29 -38.93
N THR A 24 -22.50 -19.04 -37.83
CA THR A 24 -22.59 -18.48 -36.46
C THR A 24 -21.20 -18.14 -35.90
N ILE A 25 -20.15 -18.80 -36.40
CA ILE A 25 -18.76 -18.57 -35.99
C ILE A 25 -18.20 -17.25 -36.54
N ASP A 26 -18.66 -16.77 -37.70
CA ASP A 26 -18.19 -15.50 -38.28
C ASP A 26 -18.85 -14.24 -37.70
N ARG A 27 -19.90 -14.36 -36.88
CA ARG A 27 -20.57 -13.22 -36.20
C ARG A 27 -20.18 -13.03 -34.74
N THR A 28 -19.27 -13.85 -34.21
CA THR A 28 -18.71 -13.71 -32.85
C THR A 28 -17.21 -13.41 -32.85
N ARG A 29 -16.68 -12.82 -33.92
CA ARG A 29 -15.53 -11.91 -33.76
C ARG A 29 -16.03 -10.60 -33.14
N GLN A 30 -16.42 -10.68 -31.86
CA GLN A 30 -16.34 -9.49 -31.01
C GLN A 30 -14.92 -8.97 -31.18
N ALA A 31 -14.77 -7.71 -31.59
CA ALA A 31 -13.49 -7.03 -31.44
C ALA A 31 -12.99 -7.33 -30.03
N PRO A 32 -11.72 -7.73 -29.84
CA PRO A 32 -11.23 -8.05 -28.51
C PRO A 32 -11.62 -6.88 -27.61
N LEU A 33 -12.47 -7.16 -26.59
CA LEU A 33 -12.78 -6.20 -25.54
C LEU A 33 -11.44 -5.59 -25.15
N LYS A 34 -11.26 -4.28 -25.38
CA LYS A 34 -10.04 -3.58 -24.99
C LYS A 34 -9.77 -3.98 -23.56
N ARG A 35 -8.70 -4.76 -23.33
CA ARG A 35 -8.31 -5.11 -21.96
C ARG A 35 -8.15 -3.77 -21.25
N PRO A 36 -8.84 -3.55 -20.13
CA PRO A 36 -8.68 -2.29 -19.44
C PRO A 36 -7.21 -2.15 -19.07
N THR A 37 -6.61 -1.06 -19.52
CA THR A 37 -5.19 -0.78 -19.39
C THR A 37 -4.95 -0.09 -18.07
N ASP A 38 -3.88 -0.48 -17.39
CA ASP A 38 -3.41 0.24 -16.20
C ASP A 38 -3.16 1.72 -16.53
N ARG A 39 -3.39 2.60 -15.56
CA ARG A 39 -3.14 4.04 -15.69
C ARG A 39 -2.21 4.49 -14.59
N ILE A 40 -1.22 5.32 -14.96
CA ILE A 40 -0.27 5.89 -14.02
C ILE A 40 -0.36 7.41 -14.11
N TRP A 41 -0.41 8.08 -12.97
CA TRP A 41 -0.34 9.54 -12.90
C TRP A 41 0.45 9.99 -11.67
N PRO A 42 1.14 11.14 -11.75
CA PRO A 42 1.75 11.74 -10.58
C PRO A 42 0.68 12.18 -9.58
N VAL A 43 1.00 12.11 -8.29
CA VAL A 43 0.11 12.49 -7.20
C VAL A 43 0.81 13.54 -6.35
N ALA A 44 0.14 14.67 -6.14
CA ALA A 44 0.73 15.75 -5.36
C ALA A 44 0.73 15.42 -3.85
N PRO A 45 1.88 15.52 -3.16
CA PRO A 45 1.93 15.47 -1.71
C PRO A 45 1.46 16.78 -1.08
N TYR A 46 0.83 16.70 0.09
CA TYR A 46 0.35 17.85 0.84
C TYR A 46 0.87 17.84 2.28
N TYR A 47 1.07 19.02 2.86
CA TYR A 47 1.42 19.18 4.26
C TYR A 47 0.65 20.35 4.87
N PHE A 48 0.52 20.36 6.20
CA PHE A 48 -0.15 21.46 6.89
C PHE A 48 0.88 22.52 7.27
N LYS A 49 0.71 23.73 6.73
CA LYS A 49 1.52 24.88 7.13
C LYS A 49 0.78 25.67 8.22
N GLN A 50 1.35 25.71 9.42
CA GLN A 50 0.84 26.57 10.49
C GLN A 50 1.14 28.04 10.17
N ALA A 51 0.19 28.92 10.48
CA ALA A 51 0.38 30.36 10.37
C ALA A 51 1.54 30.79 11.27
N SER A 52 2.46 31.58 10.73
CA SER A 52 3.53 32.20 11.52
C SER A 52 3.20 33.66 11.77
N ARG A 53 3.99 34.33 12.63
CA ARG A 53 3.86 35.79 12.84
C ARG A 53 3.93 36.61 11.54
N TYR A 54 4.55 36.06 10.50
CA TYR A 54 4.72 36.69 9.18
C TYR A 54 3.71 36.19 8.14
N PHE A 55 3.23 34.95 8.26
CA PHE A 55 2.24 34.35 7.35
C PHE A 55 0.90 34.22 8.07
N LYS A 56 -0.04 35.12 7.76
CA LYS A 56 -1.35 35.21 8.43
C LYS A 56 -2.32 34.05 8.13
N GLN A 57 -1.96 33.11 7.25
CA GLN A 57 -2.82 32.01 6.83
C GLN A 57 -2.19 30.67 7.20
N SER A 58 -2.99 29.83 7.85
CA SER A 58 -2.69 28.42 8.05
C SER A 58 -3.51 27.58 7.09
N GLY A 59 -3.01 26.44 6.67
CA GLY A 59 -3.79 25.50 5.87
C GLY A 59 -2.95 24.40 5.26
N TRP A 60 -3.65 23.47 4.62
CA TRP A 60 -3.04 22.47 3.75
C TRP A 60 -2.44 23.16 2.52
N GLN A 61 -1.20 22.83 2.20
CA GLN A 61 -0.47 23.36 1.05
C GLN A 61 0.12 22.18 0.27
N PRO A 62 0.15 22.25 -1.07
CA PRO A 62 0.92 21.28 -1.84
C PRO A 62 2.40 21.42 -1.45
N ALA A 63 3.09 20.29 -1.27
CA ALA A 63 4.54 20.33 -1.17
C ALA A 63 5.09 20.76 -2.53
N ARG A 64 5.89 21.83 -2.56
CA ARG A 64 6.57 22.21 -3.80
C ARG A 64 7.68 21.23 -4.06
N GLU A 65 7.85 20.84 -5.32
CA GLU A 65 9.06 20.17 -5.76
C GLU A 65 10.22 21.15 -5.60
N ASP A 66 10.98 21.02 -4.51
CA ASP A 66 12.18 21.85 -4.31
C ASP A 66 13.32 21.25 -5.15
N HIS A 67 13.18 21.34 -6.48
CA HIS A 67 14.13 20.85 -7.48
C HIS A 67 15.52 21.52 -7.41
N GLY A 68 15.73 22.44 -6.47
CA GLY A 68 16.95 23.23 -6.32
C GLY A 68 17.93 22.72 -5.25
N SER A 69 17.55 21.76 -4.40
CA SER A 69 18.45 21.18 -3.41
C SER A 69 19.14 19.94 -3.99
N SER A 70 20.48 19.89 -3.97
CA SER A 70 21.18 18.67 -4.35
C SER A 70 20.78 17.53 -3.40
N MET A 71 20.68 16.29 -3.90
CA MET A 71 20.38 15.12 -3.05
C MET A 71 21.38 14.98 -1.89
N GLU A 72 22.59 15.50 -2.06
CA GLU A 72 23.66 15.53 -1.05
C GLU A 72 23.38 16.49 0.12
N SER A 73 22.55 17.53 -0.07
CA SER A 73 22.20 18.47 1.01
C SER A 73 21.01 18.02 1.86
N LEU A 74 20.31 16.95 1.47
CA LEU A 74 19.16 16.42 2.20
C LEU A 74 19.64 15.42 3.26
N ASN A 75 19.40 15.74 4.52
CA ASN A 75 19.69 14.84 5.65
C ASN A 75 18.74 13.62 5.60
N ALA A 76 19.15 12.56 4.91
CA ALA A 76 18.39 11.33 4.79
C ALA A 76 18.61 10.42 6.00
N PRO A 77 17.54 9.84 6.59
CA PRO A 77 17.66 8.93 7.72
C PRO A 77 18.28 7.59 7.28
N THR A 78 19.11 6.97 8.13
CA THR A 78 19.72 5.64 7.84
C THR A 78 18.79 4.46 8.10
N SER A 79 17.67 4.71 8.78
CA SER A 79 16.61 3.73 9.04
C SER A 79 15.25 4.36 8.91
N LEU A 80 14.28 3.61 8.40
CA LEU A 80 12.90 4.03 8.21
C LEU A 80 11.96 3.01 8.88
N ARG A 81 11.05 3.47 9.73
CA ARG A 81 9.95 2.62 10.22
C ARG A 81 8.85 2.57 9.16
N LEU A 82 8.42 1.38 8.77
CA LEU A 82 7.32 1.18 7.83
C LEU A 82 6.14 0.55 8.56
N LEU A 83 4.97 1.19 8.52
CA LEU A 83 3.73 0.66 9.05
C LEU A 83 2.69 0.52 7.94
N THR A 84 1.95 -0.58 7.91
CA THR A 84 0.78 -0.74 7.03
C THR A 84 -0.44 -1.23 7.80
N TRP A 85 -1.62 -0.70 7.50
CA TRP A 85 -2.86 -1.13 8.17
C TRP A 85 -4.13 -0.82 7.35
N ASN A 86 -4.92 -1.85 7.06
CA ASN A 86 -6.31 -1.69 6.64
C ASN A 86 -7.14 -1.26 7.86
N VAL A 87 -7.71 -0.05 7.81
CA VAL A 87 -8.45 0.54 8.95
C VAL A 87 -9.97 0.35 8.85
N ASN A 88 -10.42 -0.46 7.90
CA ASN A 88 -11.80 -0.88 7.70
C ASN A 88 -12.79 0.30 7.65
N PHE A 89 -13.03 0.87 6.47
CA PHE A 89 -13.96 2.01 6.36
C PHE A 89 -15.42 1.59 6.54
N PHE A 90 -15.73 0.31 6.36
CA PHE A 90 -17.09 -0.20 6.23
C PHE A 90 -17.84 -0.23 7.57
N GLN A 91 -17.13 -0.40 8.68
CA GLN A 91 -17.75 -0.52 10.01
C GLN A 91 -18.26 0.85 10.57
N PRO A 92 -19.30 0.87 11.42
CA PRO A 92 -19.87 2.11 12.01
C PRO A 92 -18.92 2.87 12.94
N ASN A 93 -18.96 4.20 13.00
CA ASN A 93 -18.03 5.05 13.79
C ASN A 93 -16.58 5.08 13.24
N ALA A 94 -16.42 5.05 11.91
CA ALA A 94 -15.10 4.92 11.27
C ALA A 94 -14.11 6.04 11.64
N GLU A 95 -14.58 7.27 11.87
CA GLU A 95 -13.73 8.40 12.28
C GLU A 95 -13.20 8.25 13.71
N GLU A 96 -14.03 7.76 14.64
CA GLU A 96 -13.63 7.47 16.02
C GLU A 96 -12.60 6.34 16.05
N ARG A 97 -12.84 5.28 15.27
CA ARG A 97 -11.90 4.16 15.13
C ARG A 97 -10.58 4.60 14.55
N LEU A 98 -10.59 5.38 13.46
CA LEU A 98 -9.37 5.92 12.87
C LEU A 98 -8.61 6.80 13.86
N SER A 99 -9.30 7.65 14.62
CA SER A 99 -8.67 8.47 15.66
C SER A 99 -7.98 7.60 16.73
N CYS A 100 -8.60 6.48 17.09
CA CYS A 100 -8.02 5.50 18.01
C CYS A 100 -6.79 4.79 17.39
N ALA A 101 -6.87 4.39 16.12
CA ALA A 101 -5.75 3.83 15.36
C ALA A 101 -4.57 4.81 15.31
N LEU A 102 -4.80 6.07 14.93
CA LEU A 102 -3.77 7.10 14.85
C LEU A 102 -3.11 7.37 16.21
N ALA A 103 -3.89 7.37 17.30
CA ALA A 103 -3.35 7.51 18.65
C ALA A 103 -2.47 6.30 19.06
N HIS A 104 -2.80 5.10 18.59
CA HIS A 104 -2.00 3.91 18.83
C HIS A 104 -0.71 3.93 18.00
N ILE A 105 -0.82 4.25 16.70
CA ILE A 105 0.30 4.41 15.77
C ILE A 105 1.30 5.45 16.28
N SER A 106 0.81 6.62 16.71
CA SER A 106 1.65 7.71 17.23
C SER A 106 2.52 7.25 18.41
N ARG A 107 2.00 6.40 19.32
CA ARG A 107 2.81 5.86 20.41
C ARG A 107 3.91 4.93 19.91
N HIS A 108 3.59 4.00 19.01
CA HIS A 108 4.55 3.05 18.45
C HIS A 108 5.65 3.70 17.61
N LEU A 109 5.35 4.84 16.99
CA LEU A 109 6.27 5.55 16.12
C LEU A 109 7.01 6.70 16.80
N SER A 110 6.71 7.01 18.05
CA SER A 110 7.38 8.11 18.78
C SER A 110 8.09 7.68 20.06
N ILE A 111 7.88 6.46 20.53
CA ILE A 111 8.47 5.95 21.78
C ILE A 111 9.25 4.67 21.46
N PRO A 112 10.54 4.56 21.84
CA PRO A 112 11.27 3.30 21.72
C PRO A 112 10.59 2.19 22.54
N PRO A 113 10.57 0.93 22.06
CA PRO A 113 9.93 -0.18 22.78
C PRO A 113 10.39 -0.36 24.23
N ASP A 114 11.66 -0.08 24.51
CA ASP A 114 12.28 -0.26 25.82
C ASP A 114 12.28 0.99 26.70
N SER A 115 11.61 2.06 26.24
CA SER A 115 11.61 3.35 26.95
C SER A 115 10.56 3.34 28.06
N THR A 116 11.01 3.31 29.31
CA THR A 116 10.15 3.48 30.50
C THR A 116 9.79 4.94 30.79
N THR A 117 10.21 5.88 29.93
CA THR A 117 9.95 7.31 30.11
C THR A 117 8.49 7.66 29.87
N GLU A 118 7.96 8.54 30.72
CA GLU A 118 6.63 9.11 30.56
C GLU A 118 6.47 9.74 29.17
N ILE A 119 5.24 9.64 28.60
CA ILE A 119 4.91 10.23 27.30
C ILE A 119 5.26 11.73 27.34
N PRO A 120 6.11 12.24 26.43
CA PRO A 120 6.53 13.64 26.45
C PRO A 120 5.33 14.60 26.50
N VAL A 121 5.45 15.67 27.30
CA VAL A 121 4.44 16.74 27.36
C VAL A 121 4.44 17.48 26.02
N GLY A 122 3.46 17.19 25.17
CA GLY A 122 3.33 17.78 23.84
C GLY A 122 2.86 16.78 22.78
N THR A 123 2.94 17.16 21.52
CA THR A 123 2.77 16.23 20.40
C THR A 123 4.09 15.47 20.18
N PRO A 124 4.10 14.13 20.32
CA PRO A 124 5.34 13.38 20.29
C PRO A 124 5.88 13.31 18.85
N THR A 125 7.16 13.61 18.64
CA THR A 125 7.77 13.57 17.30
C THR A 125 7.98 12.13 16.86
N PRO A 126 7.58 11.72 15.65
CA PRO A 126 7.83 10.37 15.17
C PRO A 126 9.32 10.15 14.83
N PHE A 127 9.78 8.90 14.95
CA PHE A 127 10.94 8.42 14.19
C PHE A 127 10.69 8.60 12.69
N PRO A 128 11.76 8.66 11.86
CA PRO A 128 11.61 8.61 10.41
C PRO A 128 10.74 7.43 9.99
N CYS A 129 9.60 7.70 9.36
CA CYS A 129 8.62 6.66 9.06
C CYS A 129 7.74 6.93 7.84
N CYS A 130 7.20 5.85 7.29
CA CYS A 130 6.10 5.84 6.34
C CYS A 130 4.93 5.00 6.89
N ILE A 131 3.71 5.51 6.77
CA ILE A 131 2.48 4.84 7.23
C ILE A 131 1.58 4.65 6.02
N LEU A 132 1.21 3.41 5.74
CA LEU A 132 0.39 2.99 4.60
C LEU A 132 -0.99 2.57 5.13
N LEU A 133 -2.00 3.40 4.90
CA LEU A 133 -3.37 3.13 5.31
C LEU A 133 -4.20 2.70 4.10
N GLN A 134 -4.95 1.60 4.26
CA GLN A 134 -5.95 1.15 3.31
C GLN A 134 -7.35 1.37 3.90
N GLU A 135 -8.36 1.44 3.03
CA GLU A 135 -9.75 1.64 3.45
C GLU A 135 -9.97 2.94 4.22
N ILE A 136 -9.54 4.06 3.64
CA ILE A 136 -9.90 5.39 4.13
C ILE A 136 -11.09 5.88 3.31
N SER A 137 -12.23 6.15 3.96
CA SER A 137 -13.36 6.83 3.31
C SER A 137 -13.17 8.35 3.28
N VAL A 138 -13.97 9.06 2.49
CA VAL A 138 -13.96 10.54 2.43
C VAL A 138 -14.11 11.19 3.81
N LYS A 139 -15.03 10.68 4.66
CA LYS A 139 -15.21 11.20 6.03
C LYS A 139 -14.00 10.94 6.91
N MET A 140 -13.45 9.74 6.83
CA MET A 140 -12.23 9.37 7.55
C MET A 140 -11.04 10.23 7.12
N PHE A 141 -10.95 10.60 5.85
CA PHE A 141 -9.91 11.50 5.35
C PHE A 141 -9.98 12.87 6.04
N SER A 142 -11.18 13.46 6.15
CA SER A 142 -11.36 14.70 6.92
C SER A 142 -10.95 14.55 8.39
N ALA A 143 -11.29 13.43 9.03
CA ALA A 143 -10.86 13.15 10.40
C ALA A 143 -9.33 13.00 10.50
N LEU A 144 -8.69 12.32 9.55
CA LEU A 144 -7.23 12.20 9.45
C LEU A 144 -6.56 13.58 9.39
N LEU A 145 -7.05 14.47 8.52
CA LEU A 145 -6.53 15.83 8.39
C LEU A 145 -6.74 16.68 9.65
N SER A 146 -7.74 16.38 10.48
CA SER A 146 -7.97 17.10 11.73
C SER A 146 -6.95 16.73 12.82
N TYR A 147 -6.33 15.54 12.71
CA TYR A 147 -5.46 14.99 13.74
C TYR A 147 -4.16 15.80 13.84
N LYS A 148 -3.93 16.41 15.01
CA LYS A 148 -2.83 17.38 15.23
C LYS A 148 -1.46 16.78 14.90
N TRP A 149 -1.19 15.56 15.35
CA TRP A 149 0.06 14.86 15.11
C TRP A 149 0.33 14.61 13.61
N ILE A 150 -0.71 14.36 12.81
CA ILE A 150 -0.58 14.23 11.35
C ILE A 150 -0.17 15.56 10.74
N ARG A 151 -0.89 16.64 11.08
CA ARG A 151 -0.62 17.99 10.56
C ARG A 151 0.81 18.46 10.83
N GLU A 152 1.34 18.16 12.00
CA GLU A 152 2.66 18.66 12.41
C GLU A 152 3.82 17.88 11.82
N HIS A 153 3.62 16.60 11.50
CA HIS A 153 4.74 15.69 11.24
C HIS A 153 4.72 14.98 9.90
N PHE A 154 3.68 15.10 9.07
CA PHE A 154 3.55 14.27 7.87
C PHE A 154 3.17 15.04 6.60
N PHE A 155 3.81 14.63 5.50
CA PHE A 155 3.24 14.73 4.17
C PHE A 155 2.13 13.69 4.01
N ILE A 156 1.04 14.05 3.33
CA ILE A 156 -0.10 13.19 3.03
C ILE A 156 -0.24 13.04 1.52
N ILE A 157 -0.37 11.78 1.10
CA ILE A 157 -0.45 11.38 -0.30
C ILE A 157 -1.59 10.34 -0.44
N PRO A 158 -2.55 10.52 -1.36
CA PRO A 158 -2.86 11.78 -2.03
C PRO A 158 -3.33 12.84 -1.03
N GLY A 159 -3.28 14.11 -1.42
CA GLY A 159 -3.78 15.22 -0.60
C GLY A 159 -5.30 15.30 -0.53
N HIS A 160 -6.01 14.65 -1.45
CA HIS A 160 -7.45 14.76 -1.60
C HIS A 160 -8.11 13.41 -1.97
N PRO A 161 -9.30 13.08 -1.44
CA PRO A 161 -10.04 11.89 -1.83
C PRO A 161 -10.41 11.82 -3.32
N GLU A 162 -10.51 12.97 -3.98
CA GLU A 162 -10.78 13.10 -5.41
C GLU A 162 -9.68 12.50 -6.30
N ASP A 163 -8.49 12.28 -5.74
CA ASP A 163 -7.37 11.62 -6.44
C ASP A 163 -7.50 10.08 -6.45
N TRP A 164 -8.50 9.52 -5.75
CA TRP A 164 -8.78 8.09 -5.79
C TRP A 164 -9.65 7.73 -7.00
N PRO A 165 -9.39 6.60 -7.67
CA PRO A 165 -10.29 6.08 -8.70
C PRO A 165 -11.68 5.70 -8.17
N SER A 166 -11.77 5.34 -6.89
CA SER A 166 -13.01 5.00 -6.20
C SER A 166 -13.55 6.20 -5.42
N SER A 167 -14.83 6.52 -5.60
CA SER A 167 -15.51 7.58 -4.85
C SER A 167 -15.89 7.20 -3.41
N LYS A 168 -15.65 5.94 -3.00
CA LYS A 168 -16.07 5.43 -1.69
C LYS A 168 -14.94 5.42 -0.66
N TYR A 169 -13.77 4.95 -1.08
CA TYR A 169 -12.59 4.79 -0.25
C TYR A 169 -11.34 4.67 -1.12
N GLY A 170 -10.18 4.89 -0.53
CA GLY A 170 -8.90 4.64 -1.16
C GLY A 170 -7.80 4.35 -0.14
N THR A 171 -6.57 4.55 -0.60
CA THR A 171 -5.35 4.40 0.20
C THR A 171 -4.75 5.77 0.51
N VAL A 172 -4.10 5.89 1.67
CA VAL A 172 -3.34 7.08 2.07
C VAL A 172 -1.97 6.65 2.53
N THR A 173 -0.93 7.28 2.00
CA THR A 173 0.45 7.16 2.47
C THR A 173 0.82 8.44 3.20
N LEU A 174 1.31 8.29 4.43
CA LEU A 174 1.85 9.37 5.24
C LEU A 174 3.37 9.22 5.31
N VAL A 175 4.12 10.26 4.97
CA VAL A 175 5.59 10.28 5.03
C VAL A 175 6.01 11.32 6.05
N SER A 176 6.76 10.92 7.08
CA SER A 176 7.20 11.86 8.11
C SER A 176 8.07 12.97 7.53
N HIS A 177 7.96 14.22 8.00
CA HIS A 177 8.75 15.36 7.52
C HIS A 177 10.27 15.19 7.70
N SER A 178 10.71 14.25 8.56
CA SER A 178 12.12 13.87 8.73
C SER A 178 12.65 12.94 7.63
N VAL A 179 11.81 12.52 6.70
CA VAL A 179 12.16 11.68 5.55
C VAL A 179 12.04 12.54 4.30
N PRO A 180 13.12 12.77 3.53
CA PRO A 180 13.03 13.53 2.29
C PRO A 180 12.15 12.76 1.27
N LEU A 181 11.02 13.36 0.90
CA LEU A 181 10.09 12.87 -0.12
C LEU A 181 10.46 13.50 -1.47
N LEU A 182 10.65 12.67 -2.49
CA LEU A 182 11.09 13.09 -3.82
C LEU A 182 9.94 13.12 -4.82
N ASP A 183 9.15 12.06 -4.86
CA ASP A 183 8.11 11.88 -5.86
C ASP A 183 6.99 10.99 -5.31
N ALA A 184 5.81 11.10 -5.92
CA ALA A 184 4.67 10.24 -5.65
C ALA A 184 3.84 10.03 -6.91
N GLN A 185 3.37 8.80 -7.11
CA GLN A 185 2.55 8.40 -8.25
C GLN A 185 1.54 7.33 -7.85
N SER A 186 0.43 7.30 -8.56
CA SER A 186 -0.60 6.27 -8.40
C SER A 186 -0.72 5.44 -9.67
N LEU A 187 -0.78 4.12 -9.50
CA LEU A 187 -1.10 3.13 -10.52
C LEU A 187 -2.54 2.64 -10.28
N GLU A 188 -3.48 2.98 -11.14
CA GLU A 188 -4.79 2.32 -11.21
C GLU A 188 -4.66 1.01 -11.97
N PHE A 189 -5.12 -0.07 -11.35
CA PHE A 189 -5.14 -1.37 -12.00
C PHE A 189 -6.31 -1.44 -12.97
N GLY A 190 -6.05 -1.62 -14.27
CA GLY A 190 -7.09 -1.69 -15.28
C GLY A 190 -8.06 -2.85 -15.04
N ASN A 191 -7.57 -3.97 -14.49
CA ASN A 191 -8.42 -5.13 -14.19
C ASN A 191 -9.23 -5.01 -12.89
N SER A 192 -9.13 -3.88 -12.18
CA SER A 192 -9.83 -3.66 -10.91
C SER A 192 -11.33 -3.40 -11.11
N ILE A 193 -12.16 -3.96 -10.24
CA ILE A 193 -13.60 -3.72 -10.21
C ILE A 193 -14.04 -2.74 -9.11
N THR A 194 -13.19 -2.45 -8.13
CA THR A 194 -13.51 -1.52 -7.03
C THR A 194 -12.52 -0.37 -6.89
N GLY A 195 -11.89 0.05 -8.00
CA GLY A 195 -10.95 1.18 -8.03
C GLY A 195 -9.66 0.99 -7.22
N ARG A 196 -9.08 -0.22 -7.25
CA ARG A 196 -7.81 -0.55 -6.60
C ARG A 196 -6.63 0.17 -7.25
N THR A 197 -5.69 0.59 -6.42
CA THR A 197 -4.46 1.25 -6.84
C THR A 197 -3.24 0.67 -6.12
N ALA A 198 -2.06 0.92 -6.68
CA ALA A 198 -0.82 1.00 -5.94
C ALA A 198 -0.40 2.48 -5.85
N LEU A 199 -0.30 3.00 -4.63
CA LEU A 199 0.16 4.37 -4.39
C LEU A 199 1.65 4.34 -4.00
N LEU A 200 2.51 4.81 -4.89
CA LEU A 200 3.96 4.75 -4.72
C LEU A 200 4.51 6.11 -4.30
N VAL A 201 5.48 6.10 -3.39
CA VAL A 201 6.27 7.25 -2.98
C VAL A 201 7.76 6.93 -3.07
N ASP A 202 8.55 7.91 -3.48
CA ASP A 202 10.01 7.83 -3.52
C ASP A 202 10.60 8.67 -2.39
N VAL A 203 11.40 8.03 -1.54
CA VAL A 203 12.02 8.68 -0.39
C VAL A 203 13.53 8.49 -0.39
N LEU A 204 14.28 9.44 0.16
CA LEU A 204 15.71 9.27 0.39
C LEU A 204 15.99 8.58 1.72
N VAL A 205 16.84 7.57 1.66
CA VAL A 205 17.34 6.84 2.83
C VAL A 205 18.86 6.81 2.76
N GLY A 206 19.51 7.17 3.87
CA GLY A 206 20.94 7.05 4.05
C GLY A 206 21.36 5.58 4.15
N ARG A 207 22.61 5.27 3.81
CA ARG A 207 23.16 3.92 3.97
C ARG A 207 23.77 3.75 5.35
N SER A 208 23.58 2.59 5.95
CA SER A 208 24.18 2.23 7.23
C SER A 208 25.54 1.56 7.00
N ASP A 209 26.61 2.13 7.56
CA ASP A 209 27.94 1.51 7.56
C ASP A 209 27.97 0.37 8.58
N THR A 210 28.10 -0.85 8.09
CA THR A 210 28.19 -2.06 8.93
C THR A 210 29.57 -2.22 9.58
N ARG A 211 30.59 -1.43 9.20
CA ARG A 211 31.94 -1.47 9.79
C ARG A 211 32.08 -0.61 11.05
N ALA A 212 31.19 0.38 11.24
CA ALA A 212 31.17 1.21 12.44
C ALA A 212 30.81 0.40 13.71
N GLU A 213 30.07 -0.71 13.57
CA GLU A 213 29.77 -1.63 14.67
C GLU A 213 31.01 -2.41 15.17
N TYR A 214 32.11 -2.45 14.40
CA TYR A 214 33.33 -3.20 14.72
C TYR A 214 34.60 -2.33 14.82
N GLY A 215 34.47 -1.03 15.11
CA GLY A 215 35.61 -0.17 15.45
C GLY A 215 36.51 0.23 14.27
N GLY A 216 36.02 0.12 13.03
CA GLY A 216 36.68 0.69 11.85
C GLY A 216 36.52 2.22 11.78
N SER A 217 37.52 2.93 11.24
CA SER A 217 37.39 4.36 10.94
C SER A 217 36.23 4.58 9.97
N ALA A 218 35.32 5.51 10.29
CA ALA A 218 34.24 5.93 9.40
C ALA A 218 34.81 6.31 8.04
N HIS A 219 34.61 5.45 7.03
CA HIS A 219 34.86 5.83 5.65
C HIS A 219 33.74 6.77 5.18
N GLU A 220 33.99 7.51 4.10
CA GLU A 220 33.00 8.36 3.44
C GLU A 220 31.64 7.67 3.41
N THR A 221 30.67 8.23 4.15
CA THR A 221 29.29 7.73 4.17
C THR A 221 28.77 7.75 2.75
N SER A 222 28.39 6.59 2.21
CA SER A 222 27.81 6.49 0.87
C SER A 222 26.64 7.46 0.72
N ALA A 223 26.55 8.12 -0.45
CA ALA A 223 25.45 9.04 -0.73
C ALA A 223 24.08 8.38 -0.49
N PRO A 224 23.09 9.14 0.02
CA PRO A 224 21.71 8.68 0.14
C PRO A 224 21.18 8.09 -1.16
N ALA A 225 20.26 7.15 -1.05
CA ALA A 225 19.65 6.48 -2.20
C ALA A 225 18.13 6.50 -2.13
N VAL A 226 17.51 6.40 -3.31
CA VAL A 226 16.05 6.42 -3.45
C VAL A 226 15.48 5.04 -3.13
N LEU A 227 14.61 4.98 -2.12
CA LEU A 227 13.78 3.83 -1.78
C LEU A 227 12.34 4.12 -2.26
N ARG A 228 11.77 3.22 -3.07
CA ARG A 228 10.37 3.33 -3.51
C ARG A 228 9.46 2.48 -2.64
N ILE A 229 8.38 3.06 -2.12
CA ILE A 229 7.44 2.39 -1.23
C ILE A 229 6.03 2.47 -1.82
N GLY A 230 5.41 1.32 -2.06
CA GLY A 230 4.04 1.19 -2.57
C GLY A 230 3.05 0.78 -1.48
N ASN A 231 1.98 1.56 -1.31
CA ASN A 231 0.79 1.22 -0.54
C ASN A 231 -0.24 0.53 -1.45
N LEU A 232 -0.53 -0.74 -1.16
CA LEU A 232 -1.44 -1.55 -1.96
C LEU A 232 -2.70 -1.93 -1.18
N HIS A 233 -3.82 -2.00 -1.90
CA HIS A 233 -4.96 -2.78 -1.48
C HIS A 233 -5.44 -3.60 -2.69
N LEU A 234 -5.01 -4.86 -2.77
CA LEU A 234 -5.31 -5.72 -3.92
C LEU A 234 -6.79 -6.15 -3.93
N GLU A 235 -7.26 -6.65 -5.08
CA GLU A 235 -8.67 -7.00 -5.25
C GLU A 235 -9.15 -8.02 -4.21
N SER A 236 -10.21 -7.66 -3.49
CA SER A 236 -10.80 -8.50 -2.44
C SER A 236 -11.65 -9.64 -2.99
N MET A 237 -12.09 -10.51 -2.07
CA MET A 237 -12.98 -11.63 -2.34
C MET A 237 -12.37 -12.69 -3.29
N SER A 238 -13.09 -13.80 -3.49
CA SER A 238 -12.67 -14.88 -4.38
C SER A 238 -12.64 -14.46 -5.86
N GLN A 239 -13.46 -13.50 -6.26
CA GLN A 239 -13.43 -12.93 -7.62
C GLN A 239 -12.14 -12.15 -7.93
N GLY A 240 -11.43 -11.72 -6.87
CA GLY A 240 -10.13 -11.08 -6.98
C GLY A 240 -8.98 -12.04 -7.29
N SER A 241 -9.13 -13.36 -7.05
CA SER A 241 -8.02 -14.31 -7.16
C SER A 241 -7.37 -14.35 -8.54
N SER A 242 -8.13 -14.14 -9.61
CA SER A 242 -7.59 -14.06 -10.99
C SER A 242 -6.98 -12.70 -11.34
N LYS A 243 -7.19 -11.67 -10.51
CA LYS A 243 -6.74 -10.29 -10.75
C LYS A 243 -5.47 -9.96 -9.97
N ARG A 244 -5.40 -10.38 -8.71
CA ARG A 244 -4.29 -10.08 -7.79
C ARG A 244 -2.89 -10.37 -8.35
N PRO A 245 -2.64 -11.50 -9.07
CA PRO A 245 -1.32 -11.74 -9.65
C PRO A 245 -0.89 -10.63 -10.62
N ALA A 246 -1.78 -10.22 -11.53
CA ALA A 246 -1.47 -9.18 -12.51
C ALA A 246 -1.34 -7.79 -11.87
N GLN A 247 -2.12 -7.50 -10.82
CA GLN A 247 -2.02 -6.26 -10.06
C GLN A 247 -0.68 -6.16 -9.34
N LEU A 248 -0.29 -7.21 -8.60
CA LEU A 248 0.98 -7.23 -7.89
C LEU A 248 2.16 -7.19 -8.86
N GLU A 249 2.09 -7.91 -9.97
CA GLU A 249 3.12 -7.88 -11.01
C GLU A 249 3.26 -6.48 -11.62
N ALA A 250 2.15 -5.81 -11.95
CA ALA A 250 2.15 -4.44 -12.48
C ALA A 250 2.82 -3.46 -11.53
N ALA A 251 2.47 -3.50 -10.23
CA ALA A 251 3.11 -2.69 -9.20
C ALA A 251 4.60 -3.04 -9.04
N GLY A 252 4.96 -4.33 -9.05
CA GLY A 252 6.34 -4.81 -8.98
C GLY A 252 7.20 -4.32 -10.14
N ARG A 253 6.63 -4.17 -11.36
CA ARG A 253 7.36 -3.59 -12.50
C ARG A 253 7.84 -2.16 -12.22
N LEU A 254 7.04 -1.36 -11.48
CA LEU A 254 7.37 0.02 -11.15
C LEU A 254 8.52 0.15 -10.14
N LEU A 255 8.86 -0.92 -9.42
CA LEU A 255 10.00 -0.91 -8.50
C LEU A 255 11.36 -1.01 -9.23
N ARG A 256 11.38 -1.43 -10.49
CA ARG A 256 12.61 -1.65 -11.30
C ARG A 256 13.13 -0.40 -12.01
N ASN A 257 12.77 0.79 -11.54
CA ASN A 257 13.28 2.03 -12.11
C ASN A 257 14.80 2.16 -11.81
N PRO A 258 15.68 2.48 -12.77
CA PRO A 258 17.12 2.60 -12.54
C PRO A 258 17.53 3.60 -11.45
N SER A 259 16.69 4.62 -11.19
CA SER A 259 16.92 5.62 -10.15
C SER A 259 16.53 5.13 -8.76
N VAL A 260 15.86 3.98 -8.64
CA VAL A 260 15.38 3.36 -7.40
C VAL A 260 16.34 2.23 -7.03
N VAL A 261 16.96 2.31 -5.85
CA VAL A 261 17.95 1.29 -5.42
C VAL A 261 17.28 0.00 -4.95
N ALA A 262 16.09 0.13 -4.36
CA ALA A 262 15.27 -0.94 -3.84
C ALA A 262 13.83 -0.47 -3.74
N GLY A 263 12.90 -1.42 -3.72
CA GLY A 263 11.47 -1.14 -3.61
C GLY A 263 10.77 -2.03 -2.59
N ILE A 264 9.71 -1.50 -1.99
CA ILE A 264 8.81 -2.21 -1.08
C ILE A 264 7.38 -2.06 -1.59
N LEU A 265 6.60 -3.13 -1.59
CA LEU A 265 5.13 -3.08 -1.72
C LEU A 265 4.53 -3.64 -0.43
N ALA A 266 3.71 -2.85 0.25
CA ALA A 266 3.09 -3.24 1.51
C ALA A 266 1.62 -2.80 1.56
N GLY A 267 0.80 -3.54 2.30
CA GLY A 267 -0.63 -3.33 2.29
C GLY A 267 -1.46 -4.57 2.51
N ASP A 268 -2.76 -4.41 2.30
CA ASP A 268 -3.72 -5.51 2.25
C ASP A 268 -3.64 -6.19 0.88
N MET A 269 -2.91 -7.29 0.82
CA MET A 269 -2.73 -8.07 -0.40
C MET A 269 -3.93 -8.98 -0.69
N ASN A 270 -4.93 -9.03 0.20
CA ASN A 270 -6.08 -9.91 0.09
C ASN A 270 -5.65 -11.36 -0.27
N SER A 271 -4.61 -11.88 0.39
CA SER A 271 -4.08 -13.23 0.17
C SER A 271 -5.05 -14.29 0.72
N ILE A 272 -6.18 -14.46 0.02
CA ILE A 272 -7.37 -15.20 0.47
C ILE A 272 -7.31 -16.66 0.02
N SER A 273 -6.84 -16.89 -1.20
CA SER A 273 -6.79 -18.21 -1.85
C SER A 273 -5.39 -18.81 -1.73
N PRO A 274 -5.25 -20.15 -1.71
CA PRO A 274 -3.92 -20.78 -1.71
C PRO A 274 -3.03 -20.34 -2.89
N SER A 275 -3.64 -20.00 -4.03
CA SER A 275 -2.93 -19.46 -5.20
C SER A 275 -2.24 -18.12 -4.95
N ASP A 276 -2.64 -17.38 -3.90
CA ASP A 276 -2.05 -16.08 -3.55
C ASP A 276 -0.76 -16.21 -2.73
N ALA A 277 -0.40 -17.40 -2.26
CA ALA A 277 0.80 -17.60 -1.44
C ALA A 277 2.06 -17.15 -2.17
N ASP A 278 2.16 -17.44 -3.47
CA ASP A 278 3.41 -17.32 -4.23
C ASP A 278 3.39 -16.23 -5.32
N ILE A 279 2.32 -15.43 -5.41
CA ILE A 279 2.19 -14.41 -6.47
C ILE A 279 3.29 -13.33 -6.40
N HIS A 280 3.87 -13.11 -5.21
CA HIS A 280 4.97 -12.19 -4.99
C HIS A 280 6.25 -12.64 -5.72
N ARG A 281 6.52 -13.95 -5.78
CA ARG A 281 7.68 -14.49 -6.50
C ARG A 281 7.55 -14.27 -8.01
N LEU A 282 6.34 -14.41 -8.55
CA LEU A 282 6.05 -14.09 -9.95
C LEU A 282 6.27 -12.60 -10.27
N ALA A 283 6.05 -11.73 -9.28
CA ALA A 283 6.35 -10.30 -9.39
C ALA A 283 7.85 -9.97 -9.20
N GLY A 284 8.70 -10.95 -8.88
CA GLY A 284 10.12 -10.76 -8.60
C GLY A 284 10.40 -10.16 -7.22
N LEU A 285 9.52 -10.45 -6.25
CA LEU A 285 9.58 -9.91 -4.90
C LEU A 285 9.81 -11.04 -3.88
N GLU A 286 10.40 -10.68 -2.75
CA GLU A 286 10.53 -11.49 -1.55
C GLU A 286 9.53 -11.01 -0.48
N ASP A 287 9.16 -11.89 0.45
CA ASP A 287 8.32 -11.56 1.60
C ASP A 287 9.20 -11.26 2.80
N ALA A 288 8.91 -10.15 3.49
CA ALA A 288 9.63 -9.77 4.69
C ALA A 288 9.28 -10.67 5.89
N TYR A 289 8.12 -11.33 5.88
CA TYR A 289 7.77 -12.27 6.92
C TYR A 289 8.42 -13.63 6.67
N GLU A 290 9.19 -14.13 7.63
CA GLU A 290 9.93 -15.39 7.48
C GLU A 290 9.04 -16.64 7.68
N GLY A 291 7.89 -16.47 8.32
CA GLY A 291 6.93 -17.56 8.55
C GLY A 291 6.03 -17.87 7.33
N GLY A 292 5.33 -19.00 7.40
CA GLY A 292 4.42 -19.46 6.34
C GLY A 292 3.00 -18.86 6.44
N GLU A 293 2.16 -19.16 5.44
CA GLU A 293 0.75 -18.70 5.41
C GLU A 293 -0.10 -19.25 6.56
N ASP A 294 0.22 -20.46 7.06
CA ASP A 294 -0.49 -21.12 8.16
C ASP A 294 0.07 -20.74 9.54
N ASP A 295 1.09 -19.89 9.59
CA ASP A 295 1.65 -19.41 10.85
C ASP A 295 0.71 -18.39 11.50
N VAL A 296 0.18 -18.78 12.67
CA VAL A 296 -0.74 -17.98 13.46
C VAL A 296 -0.14 -16.67 13.97
N LEU A 297 1.19 -16.56 14.03
CA LEU A 297 1.88 -15.33 14.38
C LEU A 297 1.86 -14.32 13.23
N GLY A 298 1.84 -14.80 11.99
CA GLY A 298 1.76 -13.99 10.77
C GLY A 298 0.33 -13.56 10.43
N HIS A 299 -0.70 -14.22 10.97
CA HIS A 299 -2.08 -13.85 10.67
C HIS A 299 -2.38 -12.39 11.06
N THR A 300 -3.00 -11.67 10.12
CA THR A 300 -3.40 -10.27 10.27
C THR A 300 -4.91 -10.09 10.29
N TRP A 301 -5.70 -11.11 9.95
CA TRP A 301 -7.16 -10.96 9.83
C TRP A 301 -7.94 -12.13 10.45
N GLY A 302 -9.21 -11.86 10.77
CA GLY A 302 -10.20 -12.86 11.18
C GLY A 302 -10.36 -13.06 12.69
N TYR A 303 -9.64 -12.29 13.52
CA TYR A 303 -9.73 -12.35 14.99
C TYR A 303 -10.59 -11.22 15.59
N GLN A 304 -10.65 -10.05 14.94
CA GLN A 304 -11.32 -8.85 15.44
C GLN A 304 -12.64 -8.58 14.71
N SER A 305 -13.41 -9.63 14.46
CA SER A 305 -14.67 -9.59 13.73
C SER A 305 -15.77 -10.25 14.55
N GLU A 306 -16.99 -9.71 14.48
CA GLU A 306 -18.17 -10.36 15.07
C GLU A 306 -18.56 -11.65 14.34
N ARG A 307 -18.17 -11.75 13.05
CA ARG A 307 -18.40 -12.94 12.22
C ARG A 307 -17.26 -13.94 12.42
N ARG A 308 -17.62 -15.23 12.39
CA ARG A 308 -16.66 -16.34 12.30
C ARG A 308 -15.99 -16.34 10.93
N SER A 309 -14.94 -15.55 10.81
CA SER A 309 -14.10 -15.47 9.63
C SER A 309 -12.97 -16.50 9.71
N LYS A 310 -12.50 -16.98 8.55
CA LYS A 310 -11.25 -17.76 8.50
C LYS A 310 -10.11 -16.82 8.87
N ARG A 311 -9.27 -17.25 9.80
CA ARG A 311 -8.06 -16.51 10.20
C ARG A 311 -7.01 -16.67 9.11
N SER A 312 -6.34 -15.59 8.74
CA SER A 312 -5.41 -15.57 7.62
C SER A 312 -4.44 -14.40 7.67
N ARG A 313 -3.38 -14.46 6.86
CA ARG A 313 -2.41 -13.38 6.62
C ARG A 313 -2.73 -12.63 5.33
N LEU A 314 -3.63 -11.64 5.43
CA LEU A 314 -4.04 -10.84 4.27
C LEU A 314 -3.04 -9.73 3.97
N ASP A 315 -2.52 -9.11 5.02
CA ASP A 315 -1.60 -7.98 4.96
C ASP A 315 -0.16 -8.48 4.88
N LYS A 316 0.64 -7.91 3.98
CA LYS A 316 2.02 -8.36 3.70
C LYS A 316 2.95 -7.19 3.40
N ILE A 317 4.24 -7.42 3.56
CA ILE A 317 5.31 -6.50 3.19
C ILE A 317 6.26 -7.27 2.26
N PHE A 318 6.26 -6.90 0.99
CA PHE A 318 7.12 -7.46 -0.04
C PHE A 318 8.22 -6.49 -0.42
N TYR A 319 9.39 -6.99 -0.83
CA TYR A 319 10.50 -6.15 -1.28
C TYR A 319 11.24 -6.72 -2.48
N THR A 320 11.99 -5.88 -3.18
CA THR A 320 12.80 -6.29 -4.33
C THR A 320 13.93 -7.23 -3.92
N ALA A 321 13.92 -8.45 -4.46
CA ALA A 321 14.98 -9.44 -4.29
C ALA A 321 16.34 -8.90 -4.78
N ASN A 322 17.45 -9.39 -4.20
CA ASN A 322 18.82 -9.07 -4.62
C ASN A 322 19.16 -7.56 -4.64
N THR A 323 18.56 -6.78 -3.74
CA THR A 323 18.86 -5.35 -3.56
C THR A 323 19.53 -5.12 -2.20
N PRO A 324 20.23 -3.98 -1.98
CA PRO A 324 20.91 -3.72 -0.71
C PRO A 324 19.93 -3.32 0.41
N ILE A 325 18.68 -3.78 0.37
CA ILE A 325 17.69 -3.51 1.40
C ILE A 325 17.77 -4.55 2.51
N TRP A 326 17.55 -4.09 3.74
CA TRP A 326 17.34 -4.95 4.89
C TRP A 326 16.03 -4.56 5.56
N ILE A 327 15.19 -5.55 5.83
CA ILE A 327 13.88 -5.39 6.46
C ILE A 327 13.84 -6.35 7.65
N GLU A 328 13.48 -5.84 8.82
CA GLU A 328 13.23 -6.68 10.01
C GLU A 328 11.94 -7.49 9.83
N ASP A 329 11.86 -8.66 10.48
CA ASP A 329 10.63 -9.46 10.47
C ASP A 329 9.43 -8.63 10.96
N PRO A 330 8.35 -8.47 10.16
CA PRO A 330 7.24 -7.60 10.50
C PRO A 330 6.49 -8.01 11.76
N GLN A 331 6.28 -7.04 12.65
CA GLN A 331 5.51 -7.22 13.87
C GLN A 331 4.07 -6.75 13.72
N ARG A 332 3.13 -7.44 14.39
CA ARG A 332 1.72 -7.04 14.41
C ARG A 332 1.49 -5.85 15.33
N VAL A 333 0.63 -4.93 14.91
CA VAL A 333 0.14 -3.80 15.72
C VAL A 333 -1.38 -3.79 15.77
N GLY A 334 -1.95 -3.15 16.80
CA GLY A 334 -3.41 -3.07 16.95
C GLY A 334 -4.08 -4.36 17.38
N VAL A 335 -3.32 -5.37 17.84
CA VAL A 335 -3.86 -6.64 18.37
C VAL A 335 -4.67 -6.38 19.64
N GLY A 336 -5.94 -6.75 19.62
CA GLY A 336 -6.86 -6.51 20.73
C GLY A 336 -7.29 -5.05 20.88
N LEU A 337 -6.99 -4.16 19.92
CA LEU A 337 -7.24 -2.74 20.09
C LEU A 337 -8.73 -2.39 19.90
N LYS A 338 -9.30 -1.74 20.92
CA LYS A 338 -10.67 -1.26 20.93
C LYS A 338 -10.75 0.23 21.18
N THR A 339 -11.79 0.88 20.65
CA THR A 339 -12.19 2.22 21.04
C THR A 339 -12.65 2.23 22.51
N LYS A 340 -12.81 3.42 23.10
CA LYS A 340 -13.35 3.57 24.46
C LYS A 340 -14.74 2.95 24.63
N ARG A 341 -15.49 2.80 23.53
CA ARG A 341 -16.83 2.21 23.49
C ARG A 341 -16.80 0.69 23.28
N GLY A 342 -15.62 0.07 23.29
CA GLY A 342 -15.46 -1.38 23.18
C GLY A 342 -15.55 -1.94 21.76
N GLN A 343 -15.65 -1.08 20.74
CA GLN A 343 -15.64 -1.49 19.34
C GLN A 343 -14.20 -1.76 18.89
N TRP A 344 -13.96 -2.84 18.15
CA TRP A 344 -12.66 -3.07 17.51
C TRP A 344 -12.28 -1.90 16.61
N VAL A 345 -11.01 -1.49 16.64
CA VAL A 345 -10.50 -0.39 15.79
C VAL A 345 -10.48 -0.77 14.31
N SER A 346 -10.09 -2.01 14.01
CA SER A 346 -10.16 -2.62 12.68
C SER A 346 -10.39 -4.12 12.87
N ASP A 347 -10.91 -4.80 11.85
CA ASP A 347 -10.91 -6.26 11.79
C ASP A 347 -9.53 -6.83 11.37
N HIS A 348 -8.62 -5.97 10.91
CA HIS A 348 -7.21 -6.27 10.65
C HIS A 348 -6.31 -5.88 11.82
N TYR A 349 -5.23 -6.61 12.01
CA TYR A 349 -4.01 -6.14 12.64
C TYR A 349 -3.17 -5.37 11.61
N GLY A 350 -2.51 -4.31 12.05
CA GLY A 350 -1.49 -3.68 11.21
C GLY A 350 -0.18 -4.45 11.28
N LEU A 351 0.75 -4.12 10.38
CA LEU A 351 2.13 -4.59 10.42
C LEU A 351 3.09 -3.41 10.56
N ILE A 352 4.17 -3.59 11.31
CA ILE A 352 5.26 -2.62 11.46
C ILE A 352 6.62 -3.31 11.31
N THR A 353 7.55 -2.68 10.62
CA THR A 353 8.94 -3.15 10.46
C THR A 353 9.91 -1.97 10.43
N THR A 354 11.21 -2.27 10.51
CA THR A 354 12.30 -1.32 10.26
C THR A 354 12.99 -1.68 8.96
N VAL A 355 13.21 -0.66 8.12
CA VAL A 355 13.87 -0.75 6.83
C VAL A 355 15.21 -0.01 6.89
N ARG A 356 16.27 -0.62 6.35
CA ARG A 356 17.59 0.00 6.20
C ARG A 356 18.17 -0.31 4.82
N LEU A 357 19.07 0.55 4.36
CA LEU A 357 19.92 0.25 3.20
C LEU A 357 21.33 -0.11 3.69
N LYS A 358 21.82 -1.26 3.22
CA LYS A 358 23.20 -1.71 3.43
C LYS A 358 24.12 -0.93 2.50
N ASP A 359 25.33 -0.66 2.98
CA ASP A 359 26.40 -0.24 2.08
C ASP A 359 26.72 -1.33 1.06
N ILE A 360 26.91 -0.90 -0.19
CA ILE A 360 27.40 -1.80 -1.23
C ILE A 360 28.91 -1.87 -1.05
N ILE A 361 29.39 -2.94 -0.42
CA ILE A 361 30.82 -3.24 -0.40
C ILE A 361 31.25 -3.43 -1.85
N LYS A 362 31.97 -2.47 -2.42
CA LYS A 362 32.71 -2.71 -3.66
C LYS A 362 33.72 -3.81 -3.32
N ALA A 363 33.50 -5.01 -3.84
CA ALA A 363 34.54 -6.03 -3.82
C ALA A 363 35.75 -5.41 -4.51
N ASN A 364 36.83 -5.20 -3.76
CA ASN A 364 38.10 -4.84 -4.36
C ASN A 364 38.41 -5.94 -5.36
N SER A 365 38.48 -5.56 -6.64
CA SER A 365 38.99 -6.40 -7.71
C SER A 365 40.38 -6.89 -7.29
N LEU A 366 40.48 -8.17 -6.93
CA LEU A 366 41.74 -8.89 -6.79
C LEU A 366 42.35 -9.15 -8.16
#